data_AF-A0A7S4FM83-F1
#
_entry.id   AF-A0A7S4FM83-F1
#
_cell.length_a   1.000
_cell.length_b   1.000
_cell.length_c   1.000
_cell.angle_alpha   90.00
_cell.angle_beta   90.00
_cell.angle_gamma   90.00
#
_symmetry.space_group_name_H-M   'P 1'
#
loop_
_entity.id
_entity.type
_entity.pdbx_description
1 polymer ?
#
loop_
_entity_poly.entity_id
_entity_poly.type
_entity_poly.pdbx_seq_one_letter_code
_entity_poly.pdbx_strand_id
1 'polypeptide(L)'
;RRVGFPWSLNSVNRSLSSVGGTVAATHAVCEGRTQFAAHIAGGTHHAFADHGEGFSTFSDIAVAALVALRDYPRTMHRVLIVDLDVHQGNGNAVLFQEDERVFTFSMHCEANYFSKKQVSNLDVELPKGCNDKEYMRHLRWHLPRLLDQLQPSLVYYQAGVDIFVGDRLGKMDISREGLRERNWYVYEEALTRDIPLVTTMGGGYPRDLDADSAPFREIVDAHVDVYKTAAEA
;
A
#
# COMPACT_ATOMS: atom_id res chain seq x y z
N ARG A 1 12.41 -8.76 -18.85
CA ARG A 1 12.03 -9.62 -17.69
C ARG A 1 10.97 -8.86 -16.90
N ARG A 2 9.83 -9.47 -16.55
CA ARG A 2 8.66 -8.75 -16.01
C ARG A 2 8.92 -8.06 -14.65
N VAL A 3 9.72 -8.67 -13.77
CA VAL A 3 10.08 -8.10 -12.44
C VAL A 3 10.97 -6.85 -12.52
N GLY A 4 11.73 -6.64 -13.60
CA GLY A 4 12.60 -5.47 -13.75
C GLY A 4 13.99 -5.56 -13.12
N PHE A 5 14.31 -6.61 -12.35
CA PHE A 5 15.65 -6.82 -11.77
C PHE A 5 16.35 -8.10 -12.29
N PRO A 6 17.70 -8.14 -12.31
CA PRO A 6 18.43 -9.37 -12.56
C PRO A 6 18.27 -10.33 -11.38
N TRP A 7 18.21 -11.63 -11.68
CA TRP A 7 18.21 -12.66 -10.66
C TRP A 7 19.54 -12.68 -9.90
N SER A 8 19.48 -12.77 -8.57
CA SER A 8 20.62 -13.00 -7.67
C SER A 8 20.12 -13.52 -6.32
N LEU A 9 21.00 -14.14 -5.53
CA LEU A 9 20.68 -14.53 -4.14
C LEU A 9 20.31 -13.30 -3.28
N ASN A 10 20.94 -12.15 -3.52
CA ASN A 10 20.60 -10.90 -2.84
C ASN A 10 19.17 -10.46 -3.16
N SER A 11 18.72 -10.61 -4.41
CA SER A 11 17.34 -10.31 -4.81
C SER A 11 16.34 -11.27 -4.15
N VAL A 12 16.68 -12.55 -4.01
CA VAL A 12 15.86 -13.53 -3.28
C VAL A 12 15.76 -13.14 -1.80
N ASN A 13 16.89 -12.90 -1.13
CA ASN A 13 16.92 -12.51 0.27
C ASN A 13 16.14 -11.22 0.52
N ARG A 14 16.32 -10.19 -0.31
CA ARG A 14 15.51 -8.96 -0.25
C ARG A 14 14.02 -9.25 -0.33
N SER A 15 13.60 -10.08 -1.29
CA SER A 15 12.19 -10.40 -1.50
C SER A 15 11.60 -11.15 -0.29
N LEU A 16 12.36 -12.11 0.28
CA LEU A 16 11.95 -12.84 1.48
C LEU A 16 11.91 -11.95 2.73
N SER A 17 12.88 -11.05 2.90
CA SER A 17 12.90 -10.10 4.03
C SER A 17 11.73 -9.12 3.98
N SER A 18 11.37 -8.63 2.78
CA SER A 18 10.20 -7.78 2.57
C SER A 18 8.91 -8.48 2.98
N VAL A 19 8.68 -9.70 2.47
CA VAL A 19 7.51 -10.52 2.84
C VAL A 19 7.49 -10.85 4.33
N GLY A 20 8.63 -11.32 4.86
CA GLY A 20 8.76 -11.70 6.27
C GLY A 20 8.52 -10.54 7.22
N GLY A 21 8.94 -9.32 6.86
CA GLY A 21 8.69 -8.13 7.66
C GLY A 21 7.22 -7.74 7.73
N THR A 22 6.49 -7.78 6.60
CA THR A 22 5.03 -7.52 6.58
C THR A 22 4.26 -8.60 7.34
N VAL A 23 4.68 -9.87 7.26
CA VAL A 23 4.15 -10.96 8.08
C VAL A 23 4.43 -10.74 9.57
N ALA A 24 5.64 -10.33 9.95
CA ALA A 24 5.98 -10.05 11.35
C ALA A 24 5.16 -8.87 11.93
N ALA A 25 4.96 -7.81 11.14
CA ALA A 25 4.08 -6.69 11.50
C ALA A 25 2.62 -7.16 11.67
N THR A 26 2.16 -8.05 10.80
CA THR A 26 0.83 -8.68 10.89
C THR A 26 0.65 -9.47 12.18
N HIS A 27 1.62 -10.32 12.55
CA HIS A 27 1.57 -11.03 13.83
C HIS A 27 1.49 -10.05 15.01
N ALA A 28 2.25 -8.95 14.99
CA ALA A 28 2.24 -7.98 16.07
C ALA A 28 0.85 -7.35 16.30
N VAL A 29 0.13 -7.00 15.21
CA VAL A 29 -1.24 -6.46 15.34
C VAL A 29 -2.26 -7.54 15.68
N CYS A 30 -2.16 -8.73 15.08
CA CYS A 30 -3.12 -9.82 15.31
C CYS A 30 -3.05 -10.40 16.73
N GLU A 31 -1.88 -10.34 17.35
CA GLU A 31 -1.65 -10.74 18.74
C GLU A 31 -2.01 -9.63 19.75
N GLY A 32 -2.41 -8.46 19.29
CA GLY A 32 -2.73 -7.31 20.14
C GLY A 32 -1.50 -6.70 20.83
N ARG A 33 -0.28 -6.95 20.32
CA ARG A 33 0.95 -6.32 20.86
C ARG A 33 1.02 -4.83 20.55
N THR A 34 0.38 -4.42 19.47
CA THR A 34 0.21 -3.03 19.04
C THR A 34 -1.05 -2.94 18.19
N GLN A 35 -1.69 -1.78 18.14
CA GLN A 35 -2.80 -1.55 17.23
C GLN A 35 -2.29 -1.33 15.80
N PHE A 36 -1.22 -0.55 15.66
CA PHE A 36 -0.57 -0.24 14.39
C PHE A 36 0.84 -0.81 14.31
N ALA A 37 1.18 -1.40 13.17
CA ALA A 37 2.54 -1.83 12.84
C ALA A 37 2.91 -1.36 11.43
N ALA A 38 4.20 -1.17 11.17
CA ALA A 38 4.65 -0.63 9.90
C ALA A 38 5.94 -1.31 9.42
N HIS A 39 6.04 -1.57 8.12
CA HIS A 39 7.22 -2.19 7.52
C HIS A 39 7.74 -1.39 6.31
N ILE A 40 8.99 -0.94 6.41
CA ILE A 40 9.62 -0.04 5.43
C ILE A 40 10.06 -0.72 4.12
N ALA A 41 10.20 -2.05 4.10
CA ALA A 41 10.62 -2.76 2.89
C ALA A 41 9.46 -3.45 2.17
N GLY A 42 8.23 -3.35 2.70
CA GLY A 42 7.02 -3.96 2.13
C GLY A 42 6.28 -3.07 1.14
N GLY A 43 5.11 -3.52 0.70
CA GLY A 43 4.20 -2.79 -0.19
C GLY A 43 4.37 -3.16 -1.65
N THR A 44 5.04 -4.28 -1.92
CA THR A 44 5.10 -4.90 -3.24
C THR A 44 3.73 -5.50 -3.56
N HIS A 45 3.04 -4.94 -4.55
CA HIS A 45 1.64 -5.29 -4.84
C HIS A 45 1.38 -5.79 -6.27
N HIS A 46 2.44 -5.93 -7.08
CA HIS A 46 2.33 -6.29 -8.50
C HIS A 46 2.56 -7.76 -8.82
N ALA A 47 2.94 -8.59 -7.85
CA ALA A 47 3.19 -10.00 -8.11
C ALA A 47 1.88 -10.79 -8.17
N PHE A 48 1.84 -11.76 -9.07
CA PHE A 48 0.76 -12.72 -9.29
C PHE A 48 1.14 -14.10 -8.74
N ALA A 49 0.19 -15.03 -8.74
CA ALA A 49 0.42 -16.40 -8.28
C ALA A 49 1.49 -17.15 -9.11
N ASP A 50 1.58 -16.87 -10.41
CA ASP A 50 2.44 -17.59 -11.36
C ASP A 50 3.65 -16.79 -11.85
N HIS A 51 3.75 -15.49 -11.52
CA HIS A 51 4.89 -14.65 -11.88
C HIS A 51 4.98 -13.36 -11.05
N GLY A 52 6.18 -12.79 -11.00
CA GLY A 52 6.39 -11.42 -10.51
C GLY A 52 6.44 -10.39 -11.65
N GLU A 53 6.04 -9.15 -11.37
CA GLU A 53 6.17 -8.00 -12.27
C GLU A 53 6.26 -6.67 -11.50
N GLY A 54 6.57 -5.56 -12.18
CA GLY A 54 6.54 -4.23 -11.57
C GLY A 54 7.40 -4.13 -10.30
N PHE A 55 8.65 -4.60 -10.34
CA PHE A 55 9.54 -4.61 -9.17
C PHE A 55 9.11 -5.51 -8.00
N SER A 56 8.01 -6.26 -8.14
CA SER A 56 7.46 -7.17 -7.14
C SER A 56 7.76 -8.63 -7.51
N THR A 57 8.51 -9.32 -6.65
CA THR A 57 8.74 -10.78 -6.77
C THR A 57 7.57 -11.56 -6.15
N PHE A 58 7.10 -11.10 -4.99
CA PHE A 58 5.95 -11.62 -4.26
C PHE A 58 5.06 -10.43 -3.89
N SER A 59 3.77 -10.70 -3.61
CA SER A 59 2.91 -9.71 -2.98
C SER A 59 2.98 -9.92 -1.47
N ASP A 60 3.70 -9.06 -0.77
CA ASP A 60 3.90 -9.19 0.66
C ASP A 60 2.60 -8.97 1.43
N ILE A 61 1.77 -8.02 1.00
CA ILE A 61 0.43 -7.79 1.58
C ILE A 61 -0.45 -9.02 1.38
N ALA A 62 -0.45 -9.63 0.19
CA ALA A 62 -1.28 -10.82 -0.04
C ALA A 62 -0.85 -12.00 0.83
N VAL A 63 0.46 -12.25 0.94
CA VAL A 63 0.99 -13.29 1.84
C VAL A 63 0.59 -13.01 3.29
N ALA A 64 0.77 -11.77 3.74
CA ALA A 64 0.46 -11.38 5.10
C ALA A 64 -1.05 -11.50 5.44
N ALA A 65 -1.94 -11.08 4.53
CA ALA A 65 -3.37 -11.20 4.69
C ALA A 65 -3.81 -12.67 4.80
N LEU A 66 -3.26 -13.55 3.96
CA LEU A 66 -3.51 -14.99 4.04
C LEU A 66 -3.00 -15.60 5.35
N VAL A 67 -1.84 -15.14 5.86
CA VAL A 67 -1.32 -15.55 7.17
C VAL A 67 -2.26 -15.11 8.28
N ALA A 68 -2.74 -13.86 8.27
CA ALA A 68 -3.69 -13.35 9.27
C ALA A 68 -4.97 -14.20 9.32
N LEU A 69 -5.58 -14.43 8.16
CA LEU A 69 -6.81 -15.22 8.03
C LEU A 69 -6.62 -16.70 8.41
N ARG A 70 -5.43 -17.26 8.19
CA ARG A 70 -5.11 -18.65 8.52
C ARG A 70 -4.81 -18.84 10.00
N ASP A 71 -3.98 -17.97 10.58
CA ASP A 71 -3.43 -18.15 11.93
C ASP A 71 -4.33 -17.56 13.02
N TYR A 72 -5.14 -16.54 12.68
CA TYR A 72 -6.02 -15.85 13.63
C TYR A 72 -7.50 -15.86 13.19
N PRO A 73 -8.08 -16.97 12.72
CA PRO A 73 -9.41 -16.99 12.09
C PRO A 73 -10.57 -16.60 13.01
N ARG A 74 -10.34 -16.56 14.33
CA ARG A 74 -11.36 -16.16 15.32
C ARG A 74 -11.46 -14.65 15.49
N THR A 75 -10.39 -13.93 15.22
CA THR A 75 -10.31 -12.46 15.37
C THR A 75 -10.19 -11.80 13.99
N MET A 76 -9.42 -12.39 13.08
CA MET A 76 -9.22 -11.95 11.71
C MET A 76 -10.10 -12.76 10.76
N HIS A 77 -11.22 -12.15 10.36
CA HIS A 77 -12.26 -12.79 9.53
C HIS A 77 -12.56 -12.00 8.26
N ARG A 78 -12.21 -10.71 8.23
CA ARG A 78 -12.28 -9.85 7.05
C ARG A 78 -11.11 -8.88 7.01
N VAL A 79 -10.45 -8.80 5.86
CA VAL A 79 -9.32 -7.91 5.62
C VAL A 79 -9.72 -6.86 4.59
N LEU A 80 -9.34 -5.60 4.81
CA LEU A 80 -9.40 -4.54 3.80
C LEU A 80 -7.98 -4.14 3.40
N ILE A 81 -7.67 -4.22 2.12
CA ILE A 81 -6.44 -3.66 1.55
C ILE A 81 -6.79 -2.28 1.00
N VAL A 82 -6.22 -1.25 1.61
CA VAL A 82 -6.27 0.15 1.17
C VAL A 82 -4.99 0.44 0.40
N ASP A 83 -5.07 0.43 -0.92
CA ASP A 83 -3.95 0.62 -1.83
C ASP A 83 -3.97 2.03 -2.44
N LEU A 84 -3.05 2.87 -1.98
CA LEU A 84 -2.94 4.29 -2.35
C LEU A 84 -1.66 4.61 -3.12
N ASP A 85 -1.04 3.59 -3.73
CA ASP A 85 0.02 3.75 -4.74
C ASP A 85 -0.54 4.41 -6.01
N VAL A 86 0.31 5.08 -6.79
CA VAL A 86 -0.11 5.65 -8.08
C VAL A 86 -0.52 4.57 -9.09
N HIS A 87 0.03 3.36 -8.96
CA HIS A 87 -0.28 2.21 -9.80
C HIS A 87 -1.39 1.36 -9.19
N GLN A 88 -2.20 0.72 -10.03
CA GLN A 88 -3.18 -0.23 -9.52
C GLN A 88 -2.50 -1.42 -8.83
N GLY A 89 -2.99 -1.78 -7.65
CA GLY A 89 -2.64 -3.00 -6.90
C GLY A 89 -3.12 -4.30 -7.57
N ASN A 90 -2.75 -4.49 -8.83
CA ASN A 90 -3.20 -5.55 -9.72
C ASN A 90 -2.92 -6.97 -9.21
N GLY A 91 -1.78 -7.19 -8.56
CA GLY A 91 -1.44 -8.48 -7.96
C GLY A 91 -2.41 -8.85 -6.84
N ASN A 92 -2.68 -7.92 -5.92
CA ASN A 92 -3.67 -8.10 -4.86
C ASN A 92 -5.07 -8.33 -5.43
N ALA A 93 -5.48 -7.55 -6.44
CA ALA A 93 -6.78 -7.69 -7.09
C ALA A 93 -7.01 -9.10 -7.63
N VAL A 94 -6.03 -9.66 -8.35
CA VAL A 94 -6.17 -11.01 -8.94
C VAL A 94 -6.02 -12.11 -7.90
N LEU A 95 -5.11 -11.96 -6.93
CA LEU A 95 -4.90 -12.98 -5.89
C LEU A 95 -6.13 -13.20 -5.00
N PHE A 96 -6.97 -12.18 -4.82
CA PHE A 96 -8.15 -12.23 -3.95
C PHE A 96 -9.48 -12.18 -4.69
N GLN A 97 -9.49 -12.28 -6.02
CA GLN A 97 -10.71 -12.16 -6.83
C GLN A 97 -11.82 -13.14 -6.41
N GLU A 98 -11.46 -14.33 -5.91
CA GLU A 98 -12.38 -15.37 -5.45
C GLU A 98 -12.43 -15.53 -3.92
N ASP A 99 -11.79 -14.65 -3.15
CA ASP A 99 -11.76 -14.72 -1.68
C ASP A 99 -12.54 -13.56 -1.05
N GLU A 100 -13.81 -13.81 -0.72
CA GLU A 100 -14.72 -12.81 -0.13
C GLU A 100 -14.29 -12.29 1.26
N ARG A 101 -13.27 -12.91 1.88
CA ARG A 101 -12.70 -12.44 3.15
C ARG A 101 -11.76 -11.25 2.95
N VAL A 102 -11.29 -10.99 1.74
CA VAL A 102 -10.38 -9.88 1.44
C VAL A 102 -11.03 -8.91 0.47
N PHE A 103 -11.14 -7.66 0.87
CA PHE A 103 -11.61 -6.58 0.00
C PHE A 103 -10.41 -5.74 -0.46
N THR A 104 -10.28 -5.59 -1.78
CA THR A 104 -9.23 -4.79 -2.42
C THR A 104 -9.80 -3.43 -2.86
N PHE A 105 -9.31 -2.37 -2.25
CA PHE A 105 -9.62 -0.99 -2.59
C PHE A 105 -8.36 -0.32 -3.15
N SER A 106 -8.42 0.17 -4.39
CA SER A 106 -7.30 0.86 -5.03
C SER A 106 -7.72 2.23 -5.55
N MET A 107 -7.00 3.28 -5.15
CA MET A 107 -7.07 4.62 -5.74
C MET A 107 -5.80 4.87 -6.53
N HIS A 108 -5.88 4.93 -7.85
CA HIS A 108 -4.69 4.97 -8.72
C HIS A 108 -4.90 5.89 -9.93
N CYS A 109 -3.81 6.23 -10.63
CA CYS A 109 -3.88 7.08 -11.81
C CYS A 109 -4.36 6.28 -13.03
N GLU A 110 -5.45 6.73 -13.67
CA GLU A 110 -6.04 6.09 -14.87
C GLU A 110 -5.07 6.06 -16.07
N ALA A 111 -4.04 6.91 -16.03
CA ALA A 111 -3.06 7.04 -17.10
C ALA A 111 -1.72 6.34 -16.76
N ASN A 112 -1.63 5.55 -15.68
CA ASN A 112 -0.36 5.02 -15.18
C ASN A 112 -0.32 3.48 -15.03
N TYR A 113 -0.60 2.76 -16.11
CA TYR A 113 -0.48 1.30 -16.17
C TYR A 113 0.78 0.87 -16.91
N PHE A 114 1.61 0.02 -16.31
CA PHE A 114 2.71 -0.69 -16.98
C PHE A 114 2.34 -2.13 -17.39
N SER A 115 1.24 -2.66 -16.86
CA SER A 115 0.67 -3.96 -17.21
C SER A 115 -0.83 -3.85 -17.48
N LYS A 116 -1.48 -4.96 -17.82
CA LYS A 116 -2.93 -4.97 -18.09
C LYS A 116 -3.67 -4.67 -16.79
N LYS A 117 -4.54 -3.65 -16.81
CA LYS A 117 -5.46 -3.33 -15.72
C LYS A 117 -6.28 -4.57 -15.33
N GLN A 118 -6.36 -4.82 -14.03
CA GLN A 118 -7.15 -5.89 -13.41
C GLN A 118 -8.40 -5.30 -12.76
N VAL A 119 -9.21 -6.14 -12.12
CA VAL A 119 -10.45 -5.71 -11.47
C VAL A 119 -10.31 -5.94 -9.97
N SER A 120 -10.19 -4.86 -9.21
CA SER A 120 -10.28 -4.90 -7.74
C SER A 120 -11.75 -4.96 -7.30
N ASN A 121 -12.01 -5.12 -6.00
CA ASN A 121 -13.39 -4.98 -5.50
C ASN A 121 -13.87 -3.52 -5.63
N LEU A 122 -12.98 -2.54 -5.46
CA LEU A 122 -13.22 -1.15 -5.80
C LEU A 122 -11.97 -0.50 -6.39
N ASP A 123 -12.07 -0.11 -7.65
CA ASP A 123 -11.08 0.74 -8.32
C ASP A 123 -11.62 2.18 -8.44
N VAL A 124 -10.85 3.15 -7.97
CA VAL A 124 -11.10 4.58 -8.15
C VAL A 124 -9.99 5.16 -9.02
N GLU A 125 -10.34 5.35 -10.29
CA GLU A 125 -9.46 5.94 -11.29
C GLU A 125 -9.42 7.46 -11.14
N LEU A 126 -8.23 7.99 -10.88
CA LEU A 126 -7.98 9.43 -10.76
C LEU A 126 -7.28 9.95 -12.02
N PRO A 127 -7.64 11.16 -12.49
CA PRO A 127 -7.05 11.73 -13.69
C PRO A 127 -5.57 12.06 -13.49
N LYS A 128 -4.83 12.14 -14.59
CA LYS A 128 -3.47 12.70 -14.60
C LYS A 128 -3.51 14.14 -14.07
N GLY A 129 -2.59 14.49 -13.16
CA GLY A 129 -2.54 15.80 -12.51
C GLY A 129 -3.58 15.98 -11.41
N CYS A 130 -4.18 14.89 -10.91
CA CYS A 130 -5.01 14.93 -9.71
C CYS A 130 -4.23 15.61 -8.57
N ASN A 131 -4.85 16.63 -7.97
CA ASN A 131 -4.25 17.44 -6.90
C ASN A 131 -4.79 17.03 -5.52
N ASP A 132 -4.20 17.58 -4.46
CA ASP A 132 -4.55 17.31 -3.07
C ASP A 132 -6.06 17.33 -2.80
N LYS A 133 -6.76 18.37 -3.26
CA LYS A 133 -8.19 18.56 -2.99
C LYS A 133 -9.04 17.48 -3.64
N GLU A 134 -8.77 17.15 -4.91
CA GLU A 134 -9.51 16.12 -5.62
C GLU A 134 -9.22 14.74 -5.04
N TYR A 135 -7.95 14.44 -4.80
CA TYR A 135 -7.51 13.19 -4.19
C TYR A 135 -8.18 12.95 -2.83
N MET A 136 -8.10 13.93 -1.92
CA MET A 136 -8.69 13.82 -0.59
C MET A 136 -10.21 13.77 -0.62
N ARG A 137 -10.87 14.43 -1.60
CA ARG A 137 -12.32 14.31 -1.78
C ARG A 137 -12.72 12.86 -2.09
N HIS A 138 -11.99 12.17 -2.95
CA HIS A 138 -12.24 10.75 -3.25
C HIS A 138 -11.95 9.87 -2.03
N LEU A 139 -10.82 10.06 -1.37
CA LEU A 139 -10.46 9.26 -0.19
C LEU A 139 -11.50 9.38 0.93
N ARG A 140 -11.89 10.63 1.28
CA ARG A 140 -12.93 10.94 2.27
C ARG A 140 -14.32 10.45 1.88
N TRP A 141 -14.56 10.25 0.58
CA TRP A 141 -15.81 9.65 0.13
C TRP A 141 -15.78 8.13 0.31
N HIS A 142 -14.74 7.45 -0.14
CA HIS A 142 -14.71 6.00 -0.24
C HIS A 142 -14.31 5.30 1.06
N LEU A 143 -13.23 5.73 1.72
CA LEU A 143 -12.66 5.02 2.86
C LEU A 143 -13.63 4.83 4.04
N PRO A 144 -14.26 5.88 4.61
CA PRO A 144 -15.18 5.70 5.73
C PRO A 144 -16.36 4.78 5.38
N ARG A 145 -16.88 4.89 4.15
CA ARG A 145 -17.98 4.02 3.67
C ARG A 145 -17.56 2.56 3.62
N LEU A 146 -16.36 2.27 3.14
CA LEU A 146 -15.82 0.92 3.11
C LEU A 146 -15.62 0.38 4.53
N LEU A 147 -15.03 1.17 5.43
CA LEU A 147 -14.80 0.76 6.82
C LEU A 147 -16.13 0.48 7.54
N ASP A 148 -17.13 1.33 7.36
CA ASP A 148 -18.44 1.18 7.99
C ASP A 148 -19.25 0.00 7.42
N GLN A 149 -19.19 -0.22 6.11
CA GLN A 149 -19.93 -1.29 5.43
C GLN A 149 -19.29 -2.67 5.60
N LEU A 150 -17.97 -2.74 5.47
CA LEU A 150 -17.24 -4.00 5.54
C LEU A 150 -16.96 -4.41 6.98
N GLN A 151 -16.77 -3.43 7.88
CA GLN A 151 -16.31 -3.66 9.25
C GLN A 151 -15.11 -4.61 9.30
N PRO A 152 -14.00 -4.30 8.60
CA PRO A 152 -12.87 -5.21 8.50
C PRO A 152 -12.23 -5.40 9.89
N SER A 153 -11.80 -6.62 10.18
CA SER A 153 -11.03 -6.94 11.38
C SER A 153 -9.55 -6.54 11.29
N LEU A 154 -9.05 -6.24 10.09
CA LEU A 154 -7.67 -5.84 9.82
C LEU A 154 -7.61 -4.99 8.55
N VAL A 155 -6.84 -3.91 8.60
CA VAL A 155 -6.52 -3.08 7.43
C VAL A 155 -5.04 -3.22 7.06
N TYR A 156 -4.77 -3.43 5.78
CA TYR A 156 -3.45 -3.18 5.21
C TYR A 156 -3.48 -1.84 4.48
N TYR A 157 -2.59 -0.94 4.87
CA TYR A 157 -2.37 0.34 4.20
C TYR A 157 -1.10 0.27 3.36
N GLN A 158 -1.24 0.21 2.04
CA GLN A 158 -0.15 0.44 1.11
C GLN A 158 -0.04 1.96 0.93
N ALA A 159 1.06 2.53 1.41
CA ALA A 159 1.24 3.97 1.54
C ALA A 159 2.18 4.55 0.47
N GLY A 160 2.20 3.98 -0.73
CA GLY A 160 3.06 4.39 -1.85
C GLY A 160 3.05 5.90 -2.04
N VAL A 161 4.23 6.52 -2.16
CA VAL A 161 4.39 7.98 -2.25
C VAL A 161 4.62 8.43 -3.69
N ASP A 162 4.53 7.54 -4.67
CA ASP A 162 4.69 7.85 -6.09
C ASP A 162 3.49 8.60 -6.70
N ILE A 163 2.48 8.94 -5.89
CA ILE A 163 1.50 9.99 -6.21
C ILE A 163 2.07 11.42 -5.99
N PHE A 164 3.24 11.56 -5.37
CA PHE A 164 3.90 12.83 -5.10
C PHE A 164 4.26 13.57 -6.40
N VAL A 165 4.06 14.88 -6.44
CA VAL A 165 4.39 15.74 -7.59
C VAL A 165 5.87 15.67 -8.00
N GLY A 166 6.76 15.35 -7.06
CA GLY A 166 8.20 15.18 -7.30
C GLY A 166 8.59 13.79 -7.80
N ASP A 167 7.67 12.84 -7.86
CA ASP A 167 7.95 11.48 -8.33
C ASP A 167 8.30 11.45 -9.83
N ARG A 168 9.13 10.48 -10.22
CA ARG A 168 9.56 10.25 -11.59
C ARG A 168 8.60 9.40 -12.40
N LEU A 169 7.99 8.39 -11.78
CA LEU A 169 7.08 7.43 -12.40
C LEU A 169 5.61 7.80 -12.19
N GLY A 170 5.34 8.63 -11.17
CA GLY A 170 4.05 9.23 -10.90
C GLY A 170 3.52 10.13 -12.01
N LYS A 171 2.21 10.39 -11.95
CA LYS A 171 1.47 11.28 -12.87
C LYS A 171 0.43 12.12 -12.16
N MET A 172 0.55 12.27 -10.84
CA MET A 172 -0.31 13.08 -10.01
C MET A 172 0.45 14.29 -9.46
N ASP A 173 -0.29 15.30 -9.01
CA ASP A 173 0.26 16.56 -8.49
C ASP A 173 -0.01 16.67 -6.98
N ILE A 174 0.19 15.57 -6.24
CA ILE A 174 0.00 15.56 -4.78
C ILE A 174 1.21 16.19 -4.11
N SER A 175 0.97 17.17 -3.25
CA SER A 175 2.01 17.82 -2.48
C SER A 175 2.46 16.95 -1.30
N ARG A 176 3.60 17.29 -0.69
CA ARG A 176 4.04 16.62 0.55
C ARG A 176 3.04 16.82 1.69
N GLU A 177 2.34 17.95 1.72
CA GLU A 177 1.29 18.21 2.69
C GLU A 177 0.05 17.36 2.41
N GLY A 178 -0.34 17.20 1.14
CA GLY A 178 -1.41 16.28 0.74
C GLY A 178 -1.11 14.82 1.11
N LEU A 179 0.15 14.39 1.00
CA LEU A 179 0.58 13.07 1.49
C LEU A 179 0.42 12.92 3.00
N ARG A 180 0.80 13.93 3.78
CA ARG A 180 0.62 13.92 5.24
C ARG A 180 -0.85 13.89 5.61
N GLU A 181 -1.68 14.70 4.95
CA GLU A 181 -3.13 14.72 5.13
C GLU A 181 -3.74 13.35 4.84
N ARG A 182 -3.34 12.71 3.72
CA ARG A 182 -3.72 11.33 3.38
C ARG A 182 -3.33 10.35 4.48
N ASN A 183 -2.07 10.38 4.91
CA ASN A 183 -1.55 9.45 5.92
C ASN A 183 -2.34 9.60 7.23
N TRP A 184 -2.46 10.83 7.73
CA TRP A 184 -3.20 11.13 8.96
C TRP A 184 -4.63 10.63 8.87
N TYR A 185 -5.30 10.92 7.76
CA TYR A 185 -6.69 10.53 7.55
C TYR A 185 -6.89 9.01 7.58
N VAL A 186 -6.01 8.23 6.94
CA VAL A 186 -6.11 6.76 6.98
C VAL A 186 -5.91 6.23 8.40
N TYR A 187 -4.92 6.74 9.14
CA TYR A 187 -4.68 6.32 10.53
C TYR A 187 -5.82 6.73 11.45
N GLU A 188 -6.33 7.96 11.33
CA GLU A 188 -7.45 8.48 12.12
C GLU A 188 -8.72 7.66 11.91
N GLU A 189 -9.05 7.30 10.67
CA GLU A 189 -10.24 6.49 10.35
C GLU A 189 -10.16 5.08 10.92
N ALA A 190 -8.96 4.48 10.94
CA ALA A 190 -8.71 3.17 11.56
C ALA A 190 -8.73 3.25 13.10
N LEU A 191 -8.06 4.25 13.68
CA LEU A 191 -7.96 4.48 15.11
C LEU A 191 -9.34 4.73 15.73
N THR A 192 -10.13 5.60 15.11
CA THR A 192 -11.49 5.96 15.57
C THR A 192 -12.42 4.74 15.60
N ARG A 193 -12.15 3.72 14.78
CA ARG A 193 -12.94 2.48 14.70
C ARG A 193 -12.30 1.30 15.44
N ASP A 194 -11.19 1.52 16.13
CA ASP A 194 -10.40 0.48 16.81
C ASP A 194 -10.03 -0.69 15.87
N ILE A 195 -9.67 -0.38 14.62
CA ILE A 195 -9.29 -1.38 13.62
C ILE A 195 -7.76 -1.51 13.59
N PRO A 196 -7.20 -2.72 13.85
CA PRO A 196 -5.78 -2.96 13.70
C PRO A 196 -5.31 -2.68 12.26
N LEU A 197 -4.13 -2.08 12.13
CA LEU A 197 -3.62 -1.64 10.82
C LEU A 197 -2.14 -1.97 10.62
N VAL A 198 -1.81 -2.51 9.45
CA VAL A 198 -0.42 -2.74 8.99
C VAL A 198 -0.10 -1.81 7.83
N THR A 199 0.92 -0.98 7.99
CA THR A 199 1.38 -0.06 6.94
C THR A 199 2.60 -0.61 6.21
N THR A 200 2.62 -0.42 4.89
CA THR A 200 3.77 -0.75 4.03
C THR A 200 4.18 0.43 3.15
N MET A 201 5.46 0.46 2.77
CA MET A 201 6.08 1.62 2.10
C MET A 201 5.56 1.86 0.68
N GLY A 202 5.63 0.84 -0.18
CA GLY A 202 5.17 0.95 -1.57
C GLY A 202 6.14 1.64 -2.55
N GLY A 203 5.59 2.21 -3.63
CA GLY A 203 6.31 2.96 -4.65
C GLY A 203 6.78 4.35 -4.19
N GLY A 204 7.77 4.90 -4.89
CA GLY A 204 8.42 6.17 -4.59
C GLY A 204 9.79 6.25 -5.26
N TYR A 205 9.89 7.10 -6.28
CA TYR A 205 10.97 7.08 -7.25
C TYR A 205 11.48 8.48 -7.54
N PRO A 206 12.69 8.84 -7.06
CA PRO A 206 13.21 10.17 -7.27
C PRO A 206 13.64 10.38 -8.72
N ARG A 207 13.53 11.63 -9.17
CA ARG A 207 13.95 12.05 -10.53
C ARG A 207 15.46 12.02 -10.70
N ASP A 208 16.18 12.19 -9.59
CA ASP A 208 17.63 12.07 -9.50
C ASP A 208 17.98 10.98 -8.47
N LEU A 209 18.92 10.10 -8.83
CA LEU A 209 19.34 8.97 -7.99
C LEU A 209 20.54 9.31 -7.10
N ASP A 210 21.12 10.50 -7.24
CA ASP A 210 22.12 10.98 -6.29
C ASP A 210 21.45 11.20 -4.92
N ALA A 211 21.93 10.48 -3.90
CA ALA A 211 21.40 10.51 -2.54
C ALA A 211 21.50 11.90 -1.89
N ASP A 212 22.41 12.75 -2.38
CA ASP A 212 22.56 14.13 -1.91
C ASP A 212 21.69 15.15 -2.64
N SER A 213 21.03 14.74 -3.73
CA SER A 213 20.14 15.60 -4.50
C SER A 213 18.85 15.91 -3.74
N ALA A 214 18.30 17.10 -3.99
CA ALA A 214 17.00 17.48 -3.42
C ALA A 214 15.87 16.52 -3.85
N PRO A 215 15.74 16.10 -5.14
CA PRO A 215 14.69 15.17 -5.54
C PRO A 215 14.75 13.80 -4.83
N PHE A 216 15.96 13.31 -4.53
CA PHE A 216 16.11 12.08 -3.75
C PHE A 216 15.62 12.25 -2.32
N ARG A 217 16.05 13.33 -1.66
CA ARG A 217 15.66 13.64 -0.29
C ARG A 217 14.16 13.88 -0.15
N GLU A 218 13.52 14.52 -1.12
CA GLU A 218 12.07 14.75 -1.11
C GLU A 218 11.26 13.45 -1.08
N ILE A 219 11.66 12.43 -1.86
CA ILE A 219 10.99 11.12 -1.84
C ILE A 219 11.25 10.38 -0.53
N VAL A 220 12.48 10.42 -0.02
CA VAL A 220 12.80 9.83 1.29
C VAL A 220 11.97 10.50 2.39
N ASP A 221 11.89 11.83 2.37
CA ASP A 221 11.10 12.62 3.30
C ASP A 221 9.61 12.29 3.24
N ALA A 222 9.06 12.08 2.03
CA ALA A 222 7.69 11.65 1.82
C ALA A 222 7.43 10.26 2.45
N HIS A 223 8.35 9.31 2.27
CA HIS A 223 8.26 8.00 2.93
C HIS A 223 8.41 8.11 4.45
N VAL A 224 9.35 8.92 4.95
CA VAL A 224 9.53 9.15 6.39
C VAL A 224 8.26 9.69 7.03
N ASP A 225 7.56 10.59 6.36
CA ASP A 225 6.31 11.16 6.85
C ASP A 225 5.23 10.08 7.08
N VAL A 226 5.15 9.04 6.24
CA VAL A 226 4.23 7.90 6.45
C VAL A 226 4.38 7.30 7.84
N TYR A 227 5.62 7.07 8.27
CA TYR A 227 5.94 6.41 9.55
C TYR A 227 5.94 7.37 10.74
N LYS A 228 6.30 8.64 10.53
CA LYS A 228 6.17 9.67 11.56
C LYS A 228 4.70 9.89 11.92
N THR A 229 3.84 10.05 10.92
CA THR A 229 2.40 10.20 11.14
C THR A 229 1.81 8.97 11.84
N ALA A 230 2.26 7.76 11.51
CA ALA A 230 1.83 6.53 12.21
C ALA A 230 2.21 6.50 13.70
N ALA A 231 3.34 7.13 14.07
CA ALA A 231 3.80 7.19 15.45
C ALA A 231 3.16 8.34 16.26
N GLU A 232 2.56 9.32 15.57
CA GLU A 232 1.89 10.48 16.15
C GLU A 232 0.37 10.27 16.30
N ALA A 233 -0.21 9.35 15.53
CA ALA A 233 -1.62 8.94 15.62
C ALA A 233 -1.85 8.00 16.82
#